data_AF-A0A1I2GWJ0-F1
#
_entry.id   AF-A0A1I2GWJ0-F1
#
_cell.length_a   1.000
_cell.length_b   1.000
_cell.length_c   1.000
_cell.angle_alpha   90.00
_cell.angle_beta   90.00
_cell.angle_gamma   90.00
#
_symmetry.space_group_name_H-M   'P 1'
#
loop_
_entity.id
_entity.type
_entity.pdbx_description
1 polymer ?
#
loop_
_entity_poly.entity_id
_entity_poly.type
_entity_poly.pdbx_seq_one_letter_code
_entity_poly.pdbx_strand_id
1 'polypeptide(L)'
;MDVQMWFEHKFWLQILGDHSRFIYHALSTTQTKEVQLARQFIEEYDRLLYTARKEENADLSQVNRQAHELTINLRLYKLELLDKLLLGQINISLTPTFLNHMLNELEEYLRILQAVVGGNPVPRYPSLHHDLLWLPDAAGHAASIGMDLDIVEKRLIKKACNLKRIFSNDARTLSSTN
;
A
#
# COMPACT_ATOMS: atom_id res chain seq x y z
N MET A 1 -1.88 16.47 -18.78
CA MET A 1 -1.73 15.01 -18.60
C MET A 1 -0.68 14.75 -17.53
N ASP A 2 0.48 15.40 -17.66
CA ASP A 2 1.63 15.26 -16.76
C ASP A 2 1.34 15.63 -15.30
N VAL A 3 0.57 16.70 -15.04
CA VAL A 3 0.20 17.13 -13.68
C VAL A 3 -0.50 16.02 -12.89
N GLN A 4 -1.39 15.25 -13.54
CA GLN A 4 -2.11 14.16 -12.86
C GLN A 4 -1.15 13.02 -12.52
N MET A 5 -0.24 12.66 -13.43
CA MET A 5 0.72 11.59 -13.17
C MET A 5 1.74 11.97 -12.09
N TRP A 6 2.20 13.23 -12.06
CA TRP A 6 3.05 13.71 -10.98
C TRP A 6 2.36 13.63 -9.62
N PHE A 7 1.06 13.94 -9.55
CA PHE A 7 0.28 13.72 -8.33
C PHE A 7 0.28 12.25 -7.92
N GLU A 8 -0.03 11.33 -8.84
CA GLU A 8 -0.02 9.89 -8.57
C GLU A 8 1.35 9.42 -8.07
N HIS A 9 2.45 9.84 -8.72
CA HIS A 9 3.80 9.51 -8.26
C HIS A 9 4.07 10.01 -6.84
N LYS A 10 3.80 11.27 -6.54
CA LYS A 10 4.06 11.82 -5.21
C LYS A 10 3.26 11.11 -4.12
N PHE A 11 2.01 10.74 -4.42
CA PHE A 11 1.15 9.99 -3.51
C PHE A 11 1.68 8.56 -3.32
N TRP A 12 1.77 7.78 -4.40
CA TRP A 12 2.06 6.35 -4.32
C TRP A 12 3.50 6.03 -3.94
N LEU A 13 4.48 6.81 -4.40
CA LEU A 13 5.88 6.57 -4.02
C LEU A 13 6.09 6.82 -2.53
N GLN A 14 5.37 7.77 -1.93
CA GLN A 14 5.37 7.96 -0.47
C GLN A 14 4.74 6.75 0.23
N ILE A 15 3.53 6.35 -0.17
CA ILE A 15 2.82 5.21 0.43
C ILE A 15 3.62 3.91 0.33
N LEU A 16 4.21 3.60 -0.83
CA LEU A 16 4.98 2.37 -1.01
C LEU A 16 6.35 2.41 -0.33
N GLY A 17 6.96 3.59 -0.20
CA GLY A 17 8.10 3.81 0.69
C GLY A 17 7.73 3.53 2.15
N ASP A 18 6.58 4.02 2.62
CA ASP A 18 6.10 3.79 3.99
C ASP A 18 5.73 2.33 4.24
N HIS A 19 5.11 1.64 3.28
CA HIS A 19 4.93 0.18 3.35
C HIS A 19 6.26 -0.56 3.55
N SER A 20 7.28 -0.16 2.80
CA SER A 20 8.62 -0.76 2.92
C SER A 20 9.20 -0.53 4.32
N ARG A 21 8.95 0.64 4.94
CA ARG A 21 9.32 0.93 6.34
C ARG A 21 8.52 0.12 7.35
N PHE A 22 7.20 0.00 7.19
CA PHE A 22 6.37 -0.79 8.07
C PHE A 22 6.80 -2.26 8.07
N ILE A 23 7.06 -2.82 6.89
CA ILE A 23 7.59 -4.17 6.74
C ILE A 23 8.97 -4.29 7.40
N TYR A 24 9.89 -3.37 7.11
CA TYR A 24 11.24 -3.35 7.70
C TYR A 24 11.19 -3.38 9.24
N HIS A 25 10.35 -2.54 9.85
CA HIS A 25 10.24 -2.44 11.31
C HIS A 25 9.48 -3.61 11.96
N ALA A 26 8.61 -4.29 11.20
CA ALA A 26 7.86 -5.42 11.70
C ALA A 26 8.63 -6.75 11.64
N LEU A 27 9.66 -6.84 10.80
CA LEU A 27 10.47 -8.05 10.66
C LEU A 27 11.37 -8.27 11.88
N SER A 28 11.46 -9.52 12.32
CA SER A 28 12.45 -9.92 13.32
C SER A 28 13.87 -9.73 12.75
N THR A 29 14.82 -9.35 13.62
CA THR A 29 16.23 -9.15 13.24
C THR A 29 16.91 -10.41 12.71
N THR A 30 16.33 -11.60 12.94
CA THR A 30 16.82 -12.87 12.40
C THR A 30 16.48 -13.06 10.92
N GLN A 31 15.49 -12.33 10.39
CA GLN A 31 15.05 -12.37 8.98
C GLN A 31 15.94 -11.49 8.10
N THR A 32 17.25 -11.75 8.13
CA THR A 32 18.28 -10.87 7.57
C THR A 32 18.08 -10.56 6.08
N LYS A 33 17.66 -11.56 5.28
CA LYS A 33 17.40 -11.40 3.85
C LYS A 33 16.22 -10.44 3.61
N GLU A 34 15.10 -10.67 4.27
CA GLU A 34 13.87 -9.87 4.13
C GLU A 34 14.10 -8.44 4.63
N VAL A 35 14.80 -8.28 5.75
CA VAL A 35 15.17 -6.96 6.29
C VAL A 35 16.03 -6.18 5.29
N GLN A 36 17.01 -6.83 4.65
CA GLN A 36 17.84 -6.19 3.64
C GLN A 36 17.04 -5.77 2.41
N LEU A 37 16.13 -6.63 1.92
CA LEU A 37 15.24 -6.29 0.80
C LEU A 37 14.31 -5.12 1.14
N ALA A 38 13.68 -5.14 2.31
CA ALA A 38 12.82 -4.03 2.75
C ALA A 38 13.60 -2.71 2.80
N ARG A 39 14.85 -2.73 3.27
CA ARG A 39 15.73 -1.55 3.27
C ARG A 39 16.02 -1.03 1.86
N GLN A 40 16.30 -1.92 0.91
CA GLN A 40 16.53 -1.53 -0.49
C GLN A 40 15.29 -0.83 -1.08
N PHE A 41 14.09 -1.38 -0.85
CA PHE A 41 12.85 -0.72 -1.28
C PHE A 41 12.68 0.67 -0.66
N ILE A 42 12.98 0.84 0.64
CA ILE A 42 12.94 2.18 1.28
C ILE A 42 13.84 3.16 0.51
N GLU A 43 15.09 2.78 0.27
CA GLU A 43 16.08 3.64 -0.39
C GLU A 43 15.69 3.96 -1.85
N GLU A 44 15.11 3.01 -2.57
CA GLU A 44 14.69 3.17 -3.97
C GLU A 44 13.43 4.03 -4.10
N TYR A 45 12.41 3.81 -3.26
CA TYR A 45 11.21 4.65 -3.25
C TYR A 45 11.53 6.08 -2.82
N ASP A 46 12.41 6.29 -1.84
CA ASP A 46 12.83 7.63 -1.42
C ASP A 46 13.53 8.40 -2.52
N ARG A 47 14.43 7.72 -3.24
CA ARG A 47 15.12 8.32 -4.39
C ARG A 47 14.12 8.72 -5.47
N LEU A 48 13.17 7.84 -5.79
CA LEU A 48 12.20 8.10 -6.86
C LEU A 48 11.20 9.19 -6.46
N LEU A 49 10.75 9.19 -5.20
CA LEU A 49 9.89 10.23 -4.64
C LEU A 49 10.59 11.60 -4.63
N TYR A 50 11.87 11.63 -4.29
CA TYR A 50 12.66 12.86 -4.34
C TYR A 50 12.70 13.45 -5.76
N THR A 51 12.94 12.61 -6.76
CA THR A 51 12.87 13.01 -8.18
C THR A 51 11.47 13.51 -8.53
N ALA A 52 10.41 12.79 -8.14
CA ALA A 52 9.03 13.17 -8.40
C ALA A 52 8.59 14.47 -7.70
N ARG A 53 9.25 14.88 -6.61
CA ARG A 53 9.01 16.18 -5.96
C ARG A 53 9.75 17.35 -6.62
N LYS A 54 10.76 17.06 -7.45
CA LYS A 54 11.59 18.03 -8.18
C LYS A 54 11.20 18.18 -9.67
N GLU A 55 9.95 17.81 -9.98
CA GLU A 55 9.29 17.68 -11.30
C GLU A 55 9.92 18.47 -12.46
N GLU A 56 10.27 19.75 -12.25
CA GLU A 56 10.84 20.68 -13.24
C GLU A 56 12.05 20.14 -14.02
N ASN A 57 12.82 19.18 -13.49
CA ASN A 57 14.01 18.62 -14.14
C ASN A 57 13.93 17.11 -14.41
N ALA A 58 12.78 16.48 -14.20
CA ALA A 58 12.64 15.03 -14.27
C ALA A 58 11.97 14.57 -15.57
N ASP A 59 12.53 13.53 -16.20
CA ASP A 59 11.86 12.84 -17.32
C ASP A 59 10.74 11.95 -16.78
N LEU A 60 9.49 12.39 -16.94
CA LEU A 60 8.31 11.65 -16.51
C LEU A 60 8.26 10.24 -17.11
N SER A 61 8.70 10.04 -18.35
CA SER A 61 8.72 8.73 -19.00
C SER A 61 9.69 7.78 -18.30
N GLN A 62 10.85 8.29 -17.89
CA GLN A 62 11.82 7.54 -17.10
C GLN A 62 11.27 7.21 -15.70
N VAL A 63 10.65 8.17 -15.02
CA VAL A 63 10.05 7.97 -13.69
C VAL A 63 8.92 6.93 -13.77
N ASN A 64 8.07 6.97 -14.78
CA ASN A 64 7.03 5.98 -15.04
C ASN A 64 7.60 4.56 -15.13
N ARG A 65 8.63 4.35 -15.96
CA ARG A 65 9.25 3.02 -16.14
C ARG A 65 9.91 2.52 -14.86
N GLN A 66 10.68 3.38 -14.19
CA GLN A 66 11.34 3.04 -12.93
C GLN A 66 10.32 2.71 -11.84
N ALA A 67 9.26 3.50 -11.70
CA ALA A 67 8.19 3.24 -10.74
C ALA A 67 7.47 1.92 -11.04
N HIS A 68 7.22 1.62 -12.32
CA HIS A 68 6.60 0.37 -12.75
C HIS A 68 7.43 -0.85 -12.40
N GLU A 69 8.72 -0.87 -12.77
CA GLU A 69 9.63 -1.97 -12.44
C GLU A 69 9.79 -2.15 -10.92
N LEU A 70 10.00 -1.06 -10.19
CA LEU A 70 10.14 -1.07 -8.74
C LEU A 70 8.89 -1.64 -8.06
N THR A 71 7.71 -1.24 -8.53
CA THR A 71 6.43 -1.66 -7.95
C THR A 71 6.10 -3.12 -8.25
N ILE A 72 6.48 -3.64 -9.43
CA ILE A 72 6.41 -5.09 -9.71
C ILE A 72 7.31 -5.88 -8.75
N ASN A 73 8.52 -5.40 -8.50
CA ASN A 73 9.43 -6.05 -7.57
C ASN A 73 8.90 -6.03 -6.12
N LEU A 74 8.34 -4.89 -5.68
CA LEU A 74 7.72 -4.78 -4.35
C LEU A 74 6.50 -5.71 -4.23
N ARG A 75 5.71 -5.87 -5.30
CA ARG A 75 4.59 -6.82 -5.35
C ARG A 75 5.06 -8.25 -5.09
N LEU A 76 6.08 -8.70 -5.83
CA LEU A 76 6.63 -10.04 -5.68
C LEU A 76 7.17 -10.26 -4.26
N TYR A 77 7.86 -9.27 -3.72
CA TYR A 77 8.35 -9.30 -2.35
C TYR A 77 7.21 -9.43 -1.32
N LYS A 78 6.16 -8.61 -1.42
CA LYS A 78 4.99 -8.69 -0.52
C LYS A 78 4.26 -10.04 -0.63
N LEU A 79 4.16 -10.62 -1.83
CA LEU A 79 3.59 -11.95 -2.03
C LEU A 79 4.46 -13.06 -1.41
N GLU A 80 5.79 -12.99 -1.54
CA GLU A 80 6.72 -13.92 -0.89
C GLU A 80 6.60 -13.84 0.64
N LEU A 81 6.50 -12.63 1.21
CA LEU A 81 6.28 -12.45 2.64
C LEU A 81 4.95 -13.06 3.10
N LEU A 82 3.88 -12.84 2.34
CA LEU A 82 2.56 -13.37 2.65
C LEU A 82 2.55 -14.91 2.61
N ASP A 83 3.16 -15.51 1.60
CA ASP A 83 3.28 -16.97 1.47
C ASP A 83 4.04 -17.57 2.67
N LYS A 84 5.23 -17.02 2.97
CA LYS A 84 6.01 -17.44 4.15
C LYS A 84 5.24 -17.27 5.46
N LEU A 85 4.48 -16.18 5.60
CA LEU A 85 3.68 -15.91 6.80
C LEU A 85 2.56 -16.96 6.96
N LEU A 86 1.87 -17.30 5.88
CA LEU A 86 0.82 -18.33 5.88
C LEU A 86 1.37 -19.73 6.19
N LEU A 87 2.63 -20.00 5.81
CA LEU A 87 3.33 -21.26 6.10
C LEU A 87 4.07 -21.28 7.45
N GLY A 88 4.04 -20.18 8.21
CA GLY A 88 4.76 -20.07 9.48
C GLY A 88 6.29 -20.04 9.35
N GLN A 89 6.80 -19.63 8.19
CA GLN A 89 8.23 -19.64 7.83
C GLN A 89 8.92 -18.29 8.04
N ILE A 90 8.20 -17.26 8.50
CA ILE A 90 8.73 -15.92 8.75
C ILE A 90 8.25 -15.41 10.11
N ASN A 91 9.11 -14.62 10.75
CA ASN A 91 8.82 -13.93 11.99
C ASN A 91 8.67 -12.43 11.71
N ILE A 92 7.42 -11.98 11.67
CA ILE A 92 7.01 -10.59 11.38
C ILE A 92 5.78 -10.26 12.25
N SER A 93 5.68 -9.04 12.76
CA SER A 93 4.55 -8.61 13.59
C SER A 93 3.31 -8.15 12.82
N LEU A 94 3.36 -8.13 11.48
CA LEU A 94 2.20 -7.81 10.63
C LEU A 94 1.30 -9.04 10.46
N THR A 95 -0.01 -8.80 10.41
CA THR A 95 -0.99 -9.86 10.13
C THR A 95 -1.10 -10.12 8.61
N PRO A 96 -1.52 -11.33 8.19
CA PRO A 96 -1.72 -11.63 6.77
C PRO A 96 -2.68 -10.67 6.07
N THR A 97 -3.80 -10.32 6.72
CA THR A 97 -4.78 -9.37 6.18
C THR A 97 -4.17 -7.99 5.95
N PHE A 98 -3.32 -7.51 6.87
CA PHE A 98 -2.70 -6.21 6.73
C PHE A 98 -1.70 -6.18 5.56
N LEU A 99 -0.89 -7.23 5.38
CA LEU A 99 -0.05 -7.37 4.19
C LEU A 99 -0.87 -7.46 2.90
N ASN A 100 -2.02 -8.15 2.94
CA ASN A 100 -2.92 -8.23 1.79
C ASN A 100 -3.54 -6.86 1.43
N HIS A 101 -3.87 -6.02 2.42
CA HIS A 101 -4.33 -4.65 2.15
C HIS A 101 -3.24 -3.84 1.44
N MET A 102 -2.00 -3.88 1.94
CA MET A 102 -0.87 -3.24 1.26
C MET A 102 -0.63 -3.75 -0.17
N LEU A 103 -0.99 -5.00 -0.48
CA LEU A 103 -0.96 -5.56 -1.82
C LEU A 103 -2.07 -4.96 -2.69
N ASN A 104 -3.31 -4.92 -2.19
CA ASN A 104 -4.44 -4.34 -2.91
C ASN A 104 -4.20 -2.87 -3.30
N GLU A 105 -3.63 -2.08 -2.36
CA GLU A 105 -3.20 -0.71 -2.61
C GLU A 105 -2.16 -0.63 -3.72
N LEU A 106 -1.13 -1.48 -3.64
CA LEU A 106 -0.06 -1.52 -4.63
C LEU A 106 -0.60 -1.87 -6.03
N GLU A 107 -1.55 -2.79 -6.13
CA GLU A 107 -2.18 -3.18 -7.40
C GLU A 107 -2.91 -2.00 -8.04
N GLU A 108 -3.47 -1.08 -7.25
CA GLU A 108 -4.08 0.14 -7.78
C GLU A 108 -3.06 1.06 -8.45
N TYR A 109 -1.89 1.24 -7.83
CA TYR A 109 -0.80 1.98 -8.46
C TYR A 109 -0.26 1.29 -9.71
N LEU A 110 -0.14 -0.04 -9.70
CA LEU A 110 0.29 -0.80 -10.87
C LEU A 110 -0.66 -0.62 -12.05
N ARG A 111 -1.99 -0.58 -11.84
CA ARG A 111 -2.95 -0.30 -12.92
C ARG A 111 -2.70 1.06 -13.56
N ILE A 112 -2.44 2.08 -12.74
CA ILE A 112 -2.09 3.42 -13.23
C ILE A 112 -0.80 3.38 -14.04
N LEU A 113 0.26 2.77 -13.48
CA LEU A 113 1.58 2.67 -14.10
C LEU A 113 1.53 1.90 -15.44
N GLN A 114 0.80 0.78 -15.50
CA GLN A 114 0.62 -0.01 -16.72
C GLN A 114 -0.05 0.80 -17.82
N ALA A 115 -1.10 1.56 -17.47
CA ALA A 115 -1.78 2.43 -18.43
C ALA A 115 -0.81 3.49 -19.01
N VAL A 116 -0.08 4.21 -18.15
CA VAL A 116 0.80 5.31 -18.58
C VAL A 116 2.07 4.84 -19.28
N VAL A 117 2.66 3.71 -18.87
CA VAL A 117 3.78 3.08 -19.59
C VAL A 117 3.32 2.59 -20.96
N GLY A 118 2.07 2.14 -21.08
CA GLY A 118 1.44 1.79 -22.36
C GLY A 118 1.04 3.00 -23.23
N GLY A 119 1.33 4.23 -22.80
CA GLY A 119 1.01 5.46 -23.54
C GLY A 119 -0.41 5.99 -23.34
N ASN A 120 -1.17 5.42 -22.41
CA ASN A 120 -2.52 5.89 -22.07
C ASN A 120 -2.46 6.95 -20.96
N PRO A 121 -3.47 7.83 -20.84
CA PRO A 121 -3.56 8.73 -19.68
C PRO A 121 -3.83 7.95 -18.38
N VAL A 122 -3.65 8.62 -17.24
CA VAL A 122 -4.05 8.09 -15.93
C VAL A 122 -5.52 7.66 -15.98
N PRO A 123 -5.84 6.39 -15.68
CA PRO A 123 -7.19 5.87 -15.81
C PRO A 123 -8.14 6.56 -14.82
N ARG A 124 -9.41 6.67 -15.21
CA ARG A 124 -10.49 7.16 -14.35
C ARG A 124 -11.50 6.05 -14.16
N TYR A 125 -11.85 5.79 -12.91
CA TYR A 125 -12.80 4.76 -12.56
C TYR A 125 -14.09 5.37 -11.99
N PRO A 126 -15.24 4.70 -12.14
CA PRO A 126 -16.45 5.06 -11.41
C PRO A 126 -16.23 4.99 -9.90
N SER A 127 -16.99 5.76 -9.12
CA SER A 127 -16.86 5.79 -7.65
C SER A 127 -16.90 4.40 -7.00
N LEU A 128 -17.73 3.49 -7.54
CA LEU A 128 -17.85 2.13 -7.04
C LEU A 128 -16.52 1.35 -7.03
N HIS A 129 -15.64 1.57 -8.02
CA HIS A 129 -14.30 0.95 -8.04
C HIS A 129 -13.50 1.34 -6.80
N HIS A 130 -13.53 2.63 -6.46
CA HIS A 130 -12.85 3.15 -5.29
C HIS A 130 -13.49 2.63 -3.99
N ASP A 131 -14.82 2.63 -3.91
CA ASP A 131 -15.53 2.18 -2.71
C ASP A 131 -15.26 0.69 -2.40
N LEU A 132 -15.21 -0.16 -3.42
CA LEU A 132 -14.92 -1.60 -3.28
C LEU A 132 -13.50 -1.88 -2.78
N LEU A 133 -12.54 -0.97 -3.02
CA LEU A 133 -11.17 -1.08 -2.57
C LEU A 133 -10.96 -0.41 -1.20
N TRP A 134 -11.40 0.83 -1.06
CA TRP A 134 -11.00 1.70 0.05
C TRP A 134 -11.88 1.58 1.29
N LEU A 135 -13.13 1.09 1.19
CA LEU A 135 -13.95 0.83 2.38
C LEU A 135 -13.45 -0.39 3.18
N PRO A 136 -13.13 -1.55 2.56
CA PRO A 136 -12.49 -2.65 3.28
C PRO A 136 -11.13 -2.26 3.87
N ASP A 137 -10.35 -1.48 3.12
CA ASP A 137 -9.07 -0.95 3.59
C ASP A 137 -9.23 -0.08 4.85
N ALA A 138 -10.12 0.92 4.80
CA ALA A 138 -10.43 1.79 5.94
C ALA A 138 -10.96 1.00 7.16
N ALA A 139 -11.75 -0.04 6.93
CA ALA A 139 -12.18 -0.97 7.99
C ALA A 139 -10.99 -1.71 8.61
N GLY A 140 -10.02 -2.13 7.78
CA GLY A 140 -8.75 -2.73 8.21
C GLY A 140 -7.91 -1.79 9.06
N HIS A 141 -7.72 -0.55 8.60
CA HIS A 141 -7.01 0.49 9.36
C HIS A 141 -7.65 0.74 10.73
N ALA A 142 -8.97 0.89 10.79
CA ALA A 142 -9.68 1.04 12.06
C ALA A 142 -9.54 -0.19 12.96
N ALA A 143 -9.47 -1.39 12.39
CA ALA A 143 -9.24 -2.61 13.15
C ALA A 143 -7.81 -2.66 13.73
N SER A 144 -6.78 -2.41 12.92
CA SER A 144 -5.38 -2.41 13.36
C SER A 144 -5.13 -1.39 14.46
N ILE A 145 -5.63 -0.16 14.31
CA ILE A 145 -5.56 0.86 15.39
C ILE A 145 -6.18 0.33 16.68
N GLY A 146 -7.36 -0.29 16.62
CA GLY A 146 -8.02 -0.84 17.80
C GLY A 146 -7.25 -1.98 18.49
N MET A 147 -6.46 -2.74 17.72
CA MET A 147 -5.67 -3.87 18.22
C MET A 147 -4.32 -3.45 18.81
N ASP A 148 -3.73 -2.36 18.31
CA ASP A 148 -2.40 -1.89 18.72
C ASP A 148 -2.45 -0.95 19.94
N LEU A 149 -3.61 -0.41 20.29
CA LEU A 149 -3.79 0.44 21.47
C LEU A 149 -3.66 -0.36 22.76
N ASP A 150 -3.06 0.25 23.79
CA ASP A 150 -2.97 -0.37 25.11
C ASP A 150 -4.37 -0.65 25.69
N ILE A 151 -4.48 -1.72 26.46
CA ILE A 151 -5.74 -2.15 27.05
C ILE A 151 -6.41 -1.07 27.92
N VAL A 152 -5.67 -0.11 28.46
CA VAL A 152 -6.22 1.02 29.24
C VAL A 152 -6.87 2.11 28.37
N GLU A 153 -6.59 2.15 27.07
CA GLU A 153 -7.08 3.17 26.13
C GLU A 153 -8.52 2.89 25.64
N LYS A 154 -9.41 2.50 26.57
CA LYS A 154 -10.78 2.02 26.30
C LYS A 154 -11.60 2.95 25.39
N ARG A 155 -11.45 4.27 25.57
CA ARG A 155 -12.18 5.27 24.77
C ARG A 155 -11.76 5.23 23.30
N LEU A 156 -10.47 5.08 23.02
CA LEU A 156 -9.94 5.06 21.66
C LEU A 156 -10.21 3.72 20.99
N ILE A 157 -10.06 2.61 21.71
CA ILE A 157 -10.45 1.27 21.23
C ILE A 157 -11.92 1.27 20.81
N LYS A 158 -12.83 1.80 21.65
CA LYS A 158 -14.26 1.90 21.29
C LYS A 158 -14.50 2.72 20.03
N LYS A 159 -13.75 3.82 19.83
CA LYS A 159 -13.85 4.64 18.63
C LYS A 159 -13.37 3.88 17.38
N ALA A 160 -12.25 3.18 17.48
CA ALA A 160 -11.71 2.33 16.42
C ALA A 160 -12.70 1.21 16.02
N CYS A 161 -13.28 0.51 17.00
CA CYS A 161 -14.32 -0.49 16.73
C CYS A 161 -15.57 0.08 16.05
N ASN A 162 -15.99 1.28 16.45
CA ASN A 162 -17.12 1.96 15.81
C ASN A 162 -16.83 2.30 14.34
N LEU A 163 -15.65 2.85 14.05
CA LEU A 163 -15.23 3.17 12.68
C LEU A 163 -15.14 1.91 11.81
N LYS A 164 -14.51 0.84 12.32
CA LYS A 164 -14.46 -0.47 11.64
C LYS A 164 -15.86 -0.92 11.23
N ARG A 165 -16.84 -0.83 12.15
CA ARG A 165 -18.22 -1.26 11.89
C ARG A 165 -18.88 -0.41 10.80
N ILE A 166 -18.68 0.91 10.81
CA ILE A 166 -19.22 1.83 9.79
C ILE A 166 -18.70 1.41 8.41
N PHE A 167 -17.38 1.39 8.23
CA PHE A 167 -16.77 1.05 6.94
C PHE A 167 -17.14 -0.36 6.46
N SER A 168 -17.24 -1.34 7.37
CA SER A 168 -17.65 -2.71 7.03
C SER A 168 -19.10 -2.78 6.55
N ASN A 169 -20.00 -1.99 7.14
CA ASN A 169 -21.42 -1.97 6.74
C ASN A 169 -21.59 -1.29 5.37
N ASP A 170 -20.87 -0.19 5.14
CA ASP A 170 -20.90 0.52 3.87
C ASP A 170 -20.38 -0.40 2.74
N ALA A 171 -19.26 -1.10 2.96
CA ALA A 171 -18.73 -2.08 2.00
C ALA A 171 -19.72 -3.22 1.68
N ARG A 172 -20.43 -3.74 2.71
CA ARG A 172 -21.43 -4.80 2.51
C ARG A 172 -22.65 -4.33 1.73
N THR A 173 -23.12 -3.12 2.02
CA THR A 173 -24.30 -2.55 1.34
C THR A 173 -24.09 -2.50 -0.17
N LEU A 174 -22.87 -2.15 -0.61
CA LEU A 174 -22.48 -2.14 -2.03
C LEU A 174 -22.42 -3.54 -2.65
N SER A 175 -22.06 -4.57 -1.87
CA SER A 175 -22.02 -5.96 -2.35
C SER A 175 -23.40 -6.61 -2.47
N SER A 176 -24.42 -6.07 -1.78
CA SER A 176 -25.79 -6.61 -1.76
C SER A 176 -26.73 -6.03 -2.80
N THR A 177 -26.31 -4.98 -3.51
CA THR A 177 -27.12 -4.29 -4.54
C THR A 177 -26.70 -4.62 -5.98
N ASN A 178 -25.75 -5.55 -6.16
CA ASN A 178 -25.33 -6.11 -7.44
C ASN A 178 -25.69 -7.59 -7.53
#